data_AF-A0A1F9TF40-F1
#
_entry.id   AF-A0A1F9TF40-F1
#
_cell.length_a   1.000
_cell.length_b   1.000
_cell.length_c   1.000
_cell.angle_alpha   90.00
_cell.angle_beta   90.00
_cell.angle_gamma   90.00
#
_symmetry.space_group_name_H-M   'P 1'
#
loop_
_entity.id
_entity.type
_entity.pdbx_description
1 polymer ?
#
loop_
_entity_poly.entity_id
_entity_poly.type
_entity_poly.pdbx_seq_one_letter_code
_entity_poly.pdbx_strand_id
1 'polypeptide(L)'
;MTIDYADFTKASNIIHSIQGGALLLLGAAEAYALDNKGRRFVLAAAAALALSGVAMFLAVLALPGGWSLEQLGAALSFRRGFYLFIAFACLFSAAGMSRLTQAALDRQGGGWQAMFLALLALAGVLYFMLASRVNEEAWRQVLVWHSAVGATLLLAVAAKTADIFKPRRALHFAWAALLLVTALQLLTYREAQGTFAPRLVTMETPTEVQPAKVPAKNAPADKKRPAR
;
A
#
# COMPACT_ATOMS: atom_id res chain seq x y z
N MET A 1 13.57 24.36 3.22
CA MET A 1 13.01 23.08 3.69
C MET A 1 13.51 21.99 2.77
N THR A 2 14.22 20.99 3.31
CA THR A 2 14.77 19.87 2.52
C THR A 2 13.92 18.63 2.81
N ILE A 3 13.34 18.04 1.77
CA ILE A 3 12.55 16.80 1.88
C ILE A 3 13.50 15.63 1.65
N ASP A 4 13.68 14.78 2.65
CA ASP A 4 14.45 13.54 2.52
C ASP A 4 13.56 12.41 1.98
N TYR A 5 13.87 11.89 0.80
CA TYR A 5 13.14 10.78 0.19
C TYR A 5 13.38 9.44 0.90
N ALA A 6 14.48 9.31 1.66
CA ALA A 6 14.75 8.12 2.47
C ALA A 6 13.72 7.95 3.60
N ASP A 7 13.23 9.06 4.16
CA ASP A 7 12.23 9.04 5.23
C ASP A 7 10.89 8.45 4.79
N PHE A 8 10.49 8.64 3.53
CA PHE A 8 9.29 7.99 2.99
C PHE A 8 9.46 6.48 2.91
N THR A 9 10.61 6.00 2.44
CA THR A 9 10.89 4.56 2.34
C THR A 9 10.92 3.94 3.74
N LYS A 10 11.55 4.61 4.70
CA LYS A 10 11.60 4.19 6.09
C LYS A 10 10.21 4.18 6.74
N ALA A 11 9.41 5.23 6.53
CA ALA A 11 8.05 5.31 7.04
C ALA A 11 7.17 4.19 6.47
N SER A 12 7.25 3.94 5.17
CA SER A 12 6.51 2.85 4.53
C SER A 12 6.85 1.48 5.15
N ASN A 13 8.14 1.13 5.25
CA ASN A 13 8.58 -0.13 5.85
C ASN A 13 8.14 -0.30 7.31
N ILE A 14 8.15 0.79 8.10
CA ILE A 14 7.64 0.78 9.47
C ILE A 14 6.13 0.55 9.48
N ILE A 15 5.39 1.21 8.58
CA ILE A 15 3.95 1.05 8.45
C ILE A 15 3.58 -0.38 8.08
N HIS A 16 4.25 -1.01 7.11
CA HIS A 16 4.05 -2.43 6.81
C HIS A 16 4.28 -3.31 8.04
N SER A 17 5.33 -3.03 8.82
CA SER A 17 5.63 -3.77 10.05
C SER A 17 4.54 -3.60 11.12
N ILE A 18 4.00 -2.39 11.27
CA ILE A 18 2.88 -2.08 12.18
C ILE A 18 1.61 -2.81 11.74
N GLN A 19 1.26 -2.74 10.45
CA GLN A 19 0.09 -3.42 9.89
C GLN A 19 0.21 -4.94 10.04
N GLY A 20 1.38 -5.49 9.70
CA GLY A 20 1.66 -6.91 9.84
C GLY A 20 1.58 -7.38 11.30
N GLY A 21 2.16 -6.63 12.24
CA GLY A 21 2.06 -6.93 13.67
C GLY A 21 0.61 -6.92 14.18
N ALA A 22 -0.19 -5.94 13.76
CA ALA A 22 -1.60 -5.86 14.15
C ALA A 22 -2.43 -7.03 13.59
N LEU A 23 -2.23 -7.38 12.32
CA LEU A 23 -2.91 -8.52 11.70
C LEU A 23 -2.43 -9.87 12.26
N LEU A 24 -1.16 -9.97 12.65
CA LEU A 24 -0.61 -11.15 13.33
C LEU A 24 -1.32 -11.39 14.66
N LEU A 25 -1.46 -10.35 15.49
CA LEU A 25 -2.17 -10.43 16.77
C LEU A 25 -3.65 -10.76 16.58
N LEU A 26 -4.30 -10.18 15.57
CA LEU A 26 -5.69 -10.51 15.23
C LEU A 26 -5.84 -11.96 14.77
N GLY A 27 -5.01 -12.42 13.83
CA GLY A 27 -5.03 -13.79 13.35
C GLY A 27 -4.76 -14.81 14.46
N ALA A 28 -3.78 -14.52 15.32
CA ALA A 28 -3.45 -15.37 16.47
C ALA A 28 -4.61 -15.41 17.49
N ALA A 29 -5.25 -14.28 17.79
CA ALA A 29 -6.40 -14.23 18.68
C ALA A 29 -7.60 -15.01 18.12
N GLU A 30 -7.86 -14.92 16.81
CA GLU A 30 -8.93 -15.66 16.14
C GLU A 30 -8.64 -17.17 16.07
N ALA A 31 -7.39 -17.56 15.86
CA ALA A 31 -6.96 -18.97 15.93
C ALA A 31 -7.11 -19.52 17.35
N TYR A 32 -6.65 -18.78 18.36
CA TYR A 32 -6.77 -19.18 19.77
C TYR A 32 -8.23 -19.34 20.21
N ALA A 33 -9.12 -18.47 19.73
CA ALA A 33 -10.54 -18.51 20.04
C ALA A 33 -11.29 -19.75 19.50
N LEU A 34 -10.69 -20.52 18.59
CA LEU A 34 -11.29 -21.78 18.09
C LEU A 34 -11.39 -22.84 19.18
N ASP A 35 -10.38 -22.94 20.05
CA ASP A 35 -10.30 -23.97 21.08
C ASP A 35 -10.48 -23.38 22.48
N ASN A 36 -10.46 -22.05 22.63
CA ASN A 36 -10.53 -21.37 23.91
C ASN A 36 -11.71 -20.42 23.99
N LYS A 37 -12.52 -20.58 25.04
CA LYS A 37 -13.62 -19.64 25.35
C LYS A 37 -13.05 -18.45 26.12
N GLY A 38 -12.91 -17.31 25.46
CA GLY A 38 -12.42 -16.11 26.15
C GLY A 38 -12.38 -14.88 25.25
N ARG A 39 -13.03 -13.80 25.70
CA ARG A 39 -13.12 -12.55 24.92
C ARG A 39 -11.91 -11.62 25.09
N ARG A 40 -11.06 -11.87 26.10
CA ARG A 40 -9.91 -11.00 26.44
C ARG A 40 -8.90 -10.87 25.30
N PHE A 41 -8.58 -11.96 24.61
CA PHE A 41 -7.62 -11.96 23.50
C PHE A 41 -8.17 -11.23 22.28
N VAL A 42 -9.46 -11.39 21.97
CA VAL A 42 -10.13 -10.66 20.87
C VAL A 42 -10.15 -9.16 21.16
N LEU A 43 -10.41 -8.76 22.42
CA LEU A 43 -10.34 -7.35 22.83
C LEU A 43 -8.93 -6.77 22.73
N ALA A 44 -7.92 -7.52 23.19
CA ALA A 44 -6.52 -7.10 23.08
C ALA A 44 -6.09 -6.93 21.63
N ALA A 45 -6.45 -7.88 20.75
CA ALA A 45 -6.19 -7.78 19.32
C ALA A 45 -6.92 -6.60 18.66
N ALA A 46 -8.18 -6.35 19.03
CA ALA A 46 -8.94 -5.21 18.54
C ALA A 46 -8.33 -3.86 18.98
N ALA A 47 -7.87 -3.77 20.24
CA ALA A 47 -7.15 -2.60 20.74
C ALA A 47 -5.81 -2.41 20.03
N ALA A 48 -5.05 -3.49 19.81
CA ALA A 48 -3.80 -3.45 19.05
C ALA A 48 -4.04 -2.96 17.60
N LEU A 49 -5.11 -3.43 16.95
CA LEU A 49 -5.51 -2.96 15.63
C LEU A 49 -5.86 -1.47 15.64
N ALA A 50 -6.60 -1.00 16.65
CA ALA A 50 -6.94 0.42 16.80
C ALA A 50 -5.68 1.30 16.95
N LEU A 51 -4.80 0.91 17.89
CA LEU A 51 -3.56 1.60 18.18
C LEU A 51 -2.56 1.56 17.02
N SER A 52 -2.61 0.52 16.18
CA SER A 52 -1.77 0.45 14.97
C SER A 52 -2.05 1.60 14.00
N GLY A 53 -3.31 2.05 13.91
CA GLY A 53 -3.67 3.23 13.13
C GLY A 53 -3.00 4.50 13.64
N VAL A 54 -3.01 4.69 14.97
CA VAL A 54 -2.31 5.81 15.60
C VAL A 54 -0.80 5.71 15.35
N ALA A 55 -0.21 4.54 15.54
CA ALA A 55 1.22 4.31 15.31
C ALA A 55 1.63 4.57 13.84
N MET A 56 0.82 4.16 12.87
CA MET A 56 1.04 4.47 11.45
C MET A 56 1.01 5.97 11.18
N PHE A 57 0.01 6.68 11.72
CA PHE A 57 -0.07 8.14 11.57
C PHE A 57 1.14 8.84 12.20
N LEU A 58 1.54 8.40 13.40
CA LEU A 58 2.74 8.93 14.07
C LEU A 58 4.02 8.65 13.28
N ALA A 59 4.13 7.49 12.60
CA ALA A 59 5.27 7.22 11.73
C ALA A 59 5.35 8.19 10.55
N VAL A 60 4.19 8.51 9.93
CA VAL A 60 4.11 9.52 8.86
C VAL A 60 4.38 10.93 9.39
N LEU A 61 3.85 11.28 10.56
CA LEU A 61 4.10 12.58 11.17
C LEU A 61 5.57 12.76 11.58
N ALA A 62 6.19 11.72 12.12
CA ALA A 62 7.56 11.78 12.63
C ALA A 62 8.60 11.83 11.52
N LEU A 63 8.46 10.97 10.50
CA LEU A 63 9.48 10.79 9.47
C LEU A 63 9.33 11.83 8.35
N PRO A 64 8.39 11.71 7.39
CA PRO A 64 8.25 12.74 6.36
C PRO A 64 7.74 14.07 6.92
N GLY A 65 7.02 14.07 8.05
CA GLY A 65 6.49 15.29 8.67
C GLY A 65 7.40 15.99 9.66
N GLY A 66 8.50 15.37 10.12
CA GLY A 66 9.39 15.98 11.13
C GLY A 66 8.69 16.47 12.40
N TRP A 67 7.60 15.81 12.82
CA TRP A 67 6.69 16.22 13.91
C TRP A 67 5.93 17.54 13.69
N SER A 68 5.93 18.08 12.48
CA SER A 68 5.19 19.29 12.10
C SER A 68 4.09 18.97 11.09
N LEU A 69 2.86 19.43 11.35
CA LEU A 69 1.75 19.30 10.42
C LEU A 69 1.94 20.13 9.15
N GLU A 70 2.61 21.28 9.25
CA GLU A 70 2.95 22.11 8.10
C GLU A 70 3.94 21.38 7.18
N GLN A 71 5.01 20.84 7.77
CA GLN A 71 6.00 20.05 7.05
C GLN A 71 5.40 18.78 6.46
N LEU A 72 4.52 18.11 7.20
CA LEU A 72 3.76 16.97 6.69
C LEU A 72 2.89 17.37 5.49
N GLY A 73 2.18 18.49 5.57
CA GLY A 73 1.38 19.02 4.46
C GLY A 73 2.22 19.27 3.22
N ALA A 74 3.39 19.90 3.37
CA ALA A 74 4.35 20.08 2.30
C ALA A 74 4.83 18.72 1.75
N ALA A 75 5.28 17.80 2.60
CA ALA A 75 5.75 16.47 2.19
C ALA A 75 4.69 15.68 1.38
N LEU A 76 3.43 15.70 1.82
CA LEU A 76 2.30 15.07 1.13
C LEU A 76 1.95 15.76 -0.19
N SER A 77 2.16 17.09 -0.30
CA SER A 77 1.95 17.81 -1.56
C SER A 77 2.95 17.37 -2.63
N PHE A 78 4.21 17.12 -2.25
CA PHE A 78 5.26 16.58 -3.12
C PHE A 78 5.06 15.08 -3.39
N ARG A 79 4.57 14.32 -2.40
CA ARG A 79 4.32 12.88 -2.50
C ARG A 79 2.88 12.51 -2.15
N ARG A 80 1.98 12.84 -3.07
CA ARG A 80 0.52 12.57 -2.92
C ARG A 80 0.19 11.10 -2.74
N GLY A 81 1.05 10.19 -3.22
CA GLY A 81 0.89 8.75 -2.97
C GLY A 81 0.83 8.39 -1.48
N PHE A 82 1.46 9.18 -0.62
CA PHE A 82 1.55 8.91 0.80
C PHE A 82 0.25 9.15 1.57
N TYR A 83 -0.74 9.84 0.96
CA TYR A 83 -2.11 9.91 1.52
C TYR A 83 -2.75 8.52 1.68
N LEU A 84 -2.32 7.52 0.90
CA LEU A 84 -2.80 6.14 1.08
C LEU A 84 -2.40 5.57 2.44
N PHE A 85 -1.20 5.90 2.96
CA PHE A 85 -0.78 5.44 4.28
C PHE A 85 -1.58 6.09 5.41
N ILE A 86 -2.01 7.34 5.23
CA ILE A 86 -2.96 8.01 6.14
C ILE A 86 -4.34 7.32 6.06
N ALA A 87 -4.80 6.95 4.86
CA ALA A 87 -6.02 6.19 4.71
C ALA A 87 -5.94 4.83 5.42
N PHE A 88 -4.83 4.10 5.29
CA PHE A 88 -4.59 2.87 6.05
C PHE A 88 -4.62 3.09 7.56
N ALA A 89 -3.99 4.17 8.05
CA ALA A 89 -4.03 4.55 9.46
C ALA A 89 -5.47 4.72 9.96
N CYS A 90 -6.30 5.45 9.21
CA CYS A 90 -7.72 5.62 9.52
C CYS A 90 -8.49 4.30 9.49
N LEU A 91 -8.29 3.46 8.46
CA LEU A 91 -9.01 2.20 8.30
C LEU A 91 -8.69 1.20 9.42
N PHE A 92 -7.41 1.03 9.77
CA PHE A 92 -7.02 0.12 10.84
C PHE A 92 -7.51 0.62 12.21
N SER A 93 -7.41 1.92 12.47
CA SER A 93 -7.96 2.53 13.68
C SER A 93 -9.47 2.28 13.79
N ALA A 94 -10.22 2.61 12.74
CA ALA A 94 -11.66 2.44 12.67
C ALA A 94 -12.09 0.96 12.75
N ALA A 95 -11.33 0.05 12.14
CA ALA A 95 -11.59 -1.39 12.20
C ALA A 95 -11.42 -1.91 13.64
N GLY A 96 -10.31 -1.55 14.30
CA GLY A 96 -10.08 -1.89 15.70
C GLY A 96 -11.18 -1.36 16.62
N MET A 97 -11.55 -0.08 16.45
CA MET A 97 -12.66 0.53 17.18
C MET A 97 -14.00 -0.16 16.91
N SER A 98 -14.29 -0.52 15.66
CA SER A 98 -15.51 -1.26 15.30
C SER A 98 -15.55 -2.61 16.01
N ARG A 99 -14.43 -3.33 16.08
CA ARG A 99 -14.34 -4.63 16.75
C ARG A 99 -14.45 -4.49 18.28
N LEU A 100 -13.88 -3.44 18.86
CA LEU A 100 -14.05 -3.09 20.28
C LEU A 100 -15.50 -2.77 20.62
N THR A 101 -16.18 -1.97 19.80
CA THR A 101 -17.59 -1.60 20.00
C THR A 101 -18.51 -2.80 19.81
N GLN A 102 -18.26 -3.64 18.80
CA GLN A 102 -18.96 -4.91 18.65
C GLN A 102 -18.87 -5.71 19.93
N ALA A 103 -17.66 -5.85 20.45
CA ALA A 103 -17.44 -6.58 21.67
C ALA A 103 -18.28 -5.93 22.78
N ALA A 104 -18.16 -4.62 23.02
CA ALA A 104 -18.90 -3.92 24.07
C ALA A 104 -20.43 -4.15 24.04
N LEU A 105 -21.01 -4.30 22.85
CA LEU A 105 -22.46 -4.48 22.63
C LEU A 105 -22.92 -5.94 22.53
N ASP A 106 -22.00 -6.91 22.60
CA ASP A 106 -22.27 -8.35 22.56
C ASP A 106 -23.23 -8.77 21.41
N ARG A 107 -24.38 -9.37 21.71
CA ARG A 107 -25.33 -9.88 20.70
C ARG A 107 -25.95 -8.79 19.82
N GLN A 108 -25.91 -7.52 20.24
CA GLN A 108 -26.39 -6.38 19.44
C GLN A 108 -25.32 -5.82 18.49
N GLY A 109 -24.09 -6.34 18.56
CA GLY A 109 -22.93 -5.83 17.82
C GLY A 109 -22.85 -6.23 16.34
N GLY A 110 -23.88 -6.84 15.75
CA GLY A 110 -23.82 -7.38 14.38
C GLY A 110 -23.43 -6.34 13.31
N GLY A 111 -23.99 -5.13 13.38
CA GLY A 111 -23.63 -4.04 12.46
C GLY A 111 -22.16 -3.62 12.56
N TRP A 112 -21.60 -3.65 13.77
CA TRP A 112 -20.18 -3.34 14.01
C TRP A 112 -19.24 -4.43 13.48
N GLN A 113 -19.68 -5.69 13.46
CA GLN A 113 -18.95 -6.76 12.78
C GLN A 113 -18.90 -6.54 11.26
N ALA A 114 -20.04 -6.16 10.66
CA ALA A 114 -20.09 -5.84 9.23
C ALA A 114 -19.19 -4.64 8.89
N MET A 115 -19.22 -3.58 9.72
CA MET A 115 -18.35 -2.42 9.59
C MET A 115 -16.86 -2.80 9.68
N PHE A 116 -16.49 -3.62 10.67
CA PHE A 116 -15.13 -4.14 10.82
C PHE A 116 -14.65 -4.87 9.54
N LEU A 117 -15.47 -5.77 9.00
CA LEU A 117 -15.12 -6.51 7.78
C LEU A 117 -15.06 -5.61 6.54
N ALA A 118 -15.97 -4.65 6.41
CA ALA A 118 -15.96 -3.69 5.31
C ALA A 118 -14.71 -2.80 5.33
N LEU A 119 -14.26 -2.36 6.51
CA LEU A 119 -13.04 -1.57 6.67
C LEU A 119 -11.79 -2.38 6.32
N LEU A 120 -11.72 -3.65 6.71
CA LEU A 120 -10.62 -4.54 6.30
C LEU A 120 -10.66 -4.84 4.80
N ALA A 121 -11.84 -5.00 4.20
CA ALA A 121 -11.99 -5.17 2.76
C ALA A 121 -11.48 -3.93 2.01
N LEU A 122 -11.85 -2.73 2.47
CA LEU A 122 -11.38 -1.48 1.90
C LEU A 122 -9.86 -1.34 2.02
N ALA A 123 -9.27 -1.73 3.15
CA ALA A 123 -7.82 -1.81 3.28
C ALA A 123 -7.21 -2.79 2.25
N GLY A 124 -7.83 -3.97 2.06
CA GLY A 124 -7.48 -4.92 1.01
C GLY A 124 -7.48 -4.31 -0.39
N VAL A 125 -8.52 -3.52 -0.72
CA VAL A 125 -8.63 -2.81 -2.00
C VAL A 125 -7.54 -1.75 -2.17
N LEU A 126 -7.24 -0.97 -1.12
CA LEU A 126 -6.22 0.08 -1.20
C LEU A 126 -4.83 -0.45 -1.54
N TYR A 127 -4.52 -1.70 -1.19
CA TYR A 127 -3.25 -2.31 -1.55
C TYR A 127 -3.03 -2.39 -3.07
N PHE A 128 -4.07 -2.62 -3.85
CA PHE A 128 -3.97 -2.64 -5.32
C PHE A 128 -3.66 -1.26 -5.91
N MET A 129 -3.88 -0.17 -5.16
CA MET A 129 -3.64 1.19 -5.63
C MET A 129 -2.20 1.66 -5.41
N LEU A 130 -1.43 1.01 -4.52
CA LEU A 130 -0.10 1.46 -4.11
C LEU A 130 0.93 1.43 -5.25
N ALA A 131 0.87 0.44 -6.14
CA ALA A 131 1.81 0.32 -7.25
C ALA A 131 1.85 1.57 -8.14
N SER A 132 0.70 2.22 -8.36
CA SER A 132 0.62 3.45 -9.15
C SER A 132 1.30 4.66 -8.52
N ARG A 133 1.80 4.54 -7.28
CA ARG A 133 2.32 5.64 -6.46
C ARG A 133 3.83 5.62 -6.25
N VAL A 134 4.51 4.61 -6.77
CA VAL A 134 5.96 4.47 -6.70
C VAL A 134 6.64 4.85 -8.03
N ASN A 135 7.97 4.91 -8.04
CA ASN A 135 8.73 5.08 -9.28
C ASN A 135 8.61 3.84 -10.21
N GLU A 136 9.09 3.96 -11.44
CA GLU A 136 8.93 2.90 -12.45
C GLU A 136 9.78 1.65 -12.15
N GLU A 137 10.96 1.85 -11.54
CA GLU A 137 11.89 0.78 -11.15
C GLU A 137 11.27 -0.15 -10.09
N ALA A 138 10.58 0.43 -9.10
CA ALA A 138 9.92 -0.31 -8.02
C ALA A 138 8.51 -0.80 -8.38
N TRP A 139 7.90 -0.29 -9.45
CA TRP A 139 6.49 -0.53 -9.79
C TRP A 139 6.13 -2.03 -9.83
N ARG A 140 6.92 -2.85 -10.51
CA ARG A 140 6.65 -4.29 -10.64
C ARG A 140 6.69 -5.01 -9.30
N GLN A 141 7.73 -4.74 -8.51
CA GLN A 141 7.90 -5.34 -7.19
C GLN A 141 6.73 -4.94 -6.27
N VAL A 142 6.43 -3.64 -6.21
CA VAL A 142 5.35 -3.08 -5.39
C VAL A 142 3.99 -3.65 -5.82
N LEU A 143 3.73 -3.79 -7.13
CA LEU A 143 2.50 -4.38 -7.64
C LEU A 143 2.32 -5.81 -7.19
N VAL A 144 3.32 -6.67 -7.36
CA VAL A 144 3.20 -8.10 -7.02
C VAL A 144 2.97 -8.28 -5.53
N TRP A 145 3.79 -7.63 -4.69
CA TRP A 145 3.68 -7.76 -3.24
C TRP A 145 2.38 -7.20 -2.69
N HIS A 146 1.99 -5.99 -3.08
CA HIS A 146 0.75 -5.41 -2.56
C HIS A 146 -0.49 -6.08 -3.15
N SER A 147 -0.47 -6.58 -4.39
CA SER A 147 -1.58 -7.38 -4.92
C SER A 147 -1.73 -8.69 -4.17
N ALA A 148 -0.62 -9.34 -3.78
CA ALA A 148 -0.65 -10.55 -2.96
C ALA A 148 -1.29 -10.26 -1.59
N VAL A 149 -0.83 -9.21 -0.89
CA VAL A 149 -1.39 -8.77 0.40
C VAL A 149 -2.87 -8.40 0.28
N GLY A 150 -3.25 -7.63 -0.74
CA GLY A 150 -4.62 -7.22 -0.98
C GLY A 150 -5.53 -8.42 -1.25
N ALA A 151 -5.10 -9.36 -2.10
CA ALA A 151 -5.85 -10.56 -2.43
C ALA A 151 -6.02 -11.48 -1.22
N THR A 152 -4.97 -11.74 -0.44
CA THR A 152 -5.07 -12.59 0.75
C THR A 152 -5.97 -11.97 1.82
N LEU A 153 -5.90 -10.65 2.03
CA LEU A 153 -6.77 -9.95 2.99
C LEU A 153 -8.24 -9.99 2.55
N LEU A 154 -8.52 -9.79 1.26
CA LEU A 154 -9.89 -9.90 0.72
C LEU A 154 -10.44 -11.32 0.83
N LEU A 155 -9.62 -12.34 0.55
CA LEU A 155 -9.99 -13.74 0.76
C LEU A 155 -10.26 -14.04 2.23
N ALA A 156 -9.48 -13.47 3.15
CA ALA A 156 -9.72 -13.58 4.59
C ALA A 156 -11.12 -13.02 4.92
N VAL A 157 -11.41 -11.79 4.49
CA VAL A 157 -12.71 -11.15 4.73
C VAL A 157 -13.85 -11.97 4.13
N ALA A 158 -13.68 -12.51 2.92
CA ALA A 158 -14.67 -13.38 2.29
C ALA A 158 -14.91 -14.66 3.09
N ALA A 159 -13.85 -15.32 3.59
CA ALA A 159 -13.95 -16.51 4.43
C ALA A 159 -14.70 -16.19 5.74
N LYS A 160 -14.39 -15.06 6.40
CA LYS A 160 -15.08 -14.67 7.63
C LYS A 160 -16.53 -14.28 7.39
N THR A 161 -16.81 -13.62 6.27
CA THR A 161 -18.17 -13.28 5.87
C THR A 161 -18.99 -14.56 5.64
N ALA A 162 -18.43 -15.53 4.91
CA ALA A 162 -19.08 -16.82 4.68
C ALA A 162 -19.32 -17.59 5.99
N ASP A 163 -18.38 -17.54 6.94
CA ASP A 163 -18.51 -18.14 8.28
C ASP A 163 -19.69 -17.53 9.07
N ILE A 164 -19.99 -16.25 8.91
CA ILE A 164 -21.15 -15.61 9.56
C ILE A 164 -22.47 -16.21 9.06
N PHE A 165 -22.61 -16.44 7.75
CA PHE A 165 -23.84 -16.98 7.17
C PHE A 165 -23.94 -18.51 7.29
N LYS A 166 -22.80 -19.20 7.24
CA LYS A 166 -22.71 -20.66 7.32
C LYS A 166 -21.56 -21.06 8.25
N PRO A 167 -21.79 -21.03 9.57
CA PRO A 167 -20.74 -21.30 10.55
C PRO A 167 -20.09 -22.65 10.33
N ARG A 168 -18.79 -22.64 9.99
CA ARG A 168 -18.01 -23.84 9.74
C ARG A 168 -16.62 -23.62 10.31
N ARG A 169 -16.16 -24.56 11.14
CA ARG A 169 -14.80 -24.52 11.73
C ARG A 169 -13.71 -24.28 10.68
N ALA A 170 -13.85 -24.88 9.49
CA ALA A 170 -12.93 -24.69 8.37
C ALA A 170 -12.89 -23.24 7.84
N LEU A 171 -14.03 -22.52 7.81
CA LEU A 171 -14.08 -21.13 7.36
C LEU A 171 -13.45 -20.19 8.39
N HIS A 172 -13.70 -20.42 9.68
CA HIS A 172 -13.02 -19.66 10.74
C HIS A 172 -11.51 -19.95 10.76
N PHE A 173 -11.09 -21.20 10.56
CA PHE A 173 -9.68 -21.53 10.41
C PHE A 173 -9.06 -20.83 9.20
N ALA A 174 -9.73 -20.84 8.04
CA ALA A 174 -9.27 -20.14 6.84
C ALA A 174 -9.13 -18.63 7.08
N TRP A 175 -10.07 -18.00 7.78
CA TRP A 175 -9.98 -16.60 8.21
C TRP A 175 -8.71 -16.33 9.01
N ALA A 176 -8.47 -17.10 10.08
CA ALA A 176 -7.30 -16.93 10.93
C ALA A 176 -5.99 -17.17 10.15
N ALA A 177 -5.91 -18.24 9.36
CA ALA A 177 -4.74 -18.57 8.57
C ALA A 177 -4.42 -17.49 7.52
N LEU A 178 -5.42 -16.97 6.81
CA LEU A 178 -5.22 -15.93 5.79
C LEU A 178 -4.79 -14.60 6.42
N LEU A 179 -5.27 -14.26 7.61
CA LEU A 179 -4.75 -13.11 8.38
C LEU A 179 -3.28 -13.29 8.73
N LEU A 180 -2.89 -14.47 9.21
CA LEU A 180 -1.49 -14.78 9.54
C LEU A 180 -0.59 -14.73 8.30
N VAL A 181 -1.04 -15.25 7.16
CA VAL A 181 -0.31 -15.15 5.88
C VAL A 181 -0.14 -13.69 5.46
N THR A 182 -1.22 -12.90 5.50
CA THR A 182 -1.18 -11.47 5.17
C THR A 182 -0.21 -10.71 6.10
N ALA A 183 -0.23 -11.05 7.39
CA ALA A 183 0.68 -10.48 8.38
C ALA A 183 2.14 -10.80 8.05
N LEU A 184 2.45 -12.06 7.71
CA LEU A 184 3.80 -12.47 7.34
C LEU A 184 4.28 -11.78 6.07
N GLN A 185 3.41 -11.64 5.05
CA GLN A 185 3.74 -10.90 3.84
C GLN A 185 4.13 -9.44 4.16
N LEU A 186 3.38 -8.78 5.05
CA LEU A 186 3.67 -7.41 5.47
C LEU A 186 4.94 -7.28 6.33
N LEU A 187 5.17 -8.23 7.23
CA LEU A 187 6.35 -8.21 8.11
C LEU A 187 7.66 -8.50 7.34
N THR A 188 7.58 -9.29 6.27
CA THR A 188 8.74 -9.69 5.45
C THR A 188 8.99 -8.74 4.28
N TYR A 189 7.95 -8.08 3.77
CA TYR A 189 8.10 -7.11 2.69
C TYR A 189 8.95 -5.91 3.12
N ARG A 190 9.86 -5.52 2.23
CA ARG A 190 10.71 -4.35 2.36
C ARG A 190 10.76 -3.62 1.03
N GLU A 191 10.48 -2.33 1.07
CA GLU A 191 10.66 -1.46 -0.07
C GLU A 191 12.14 -1.20 -0.33
N ALA A 192 12.53 -1.23 -1.61
CA ALA A 192 13.88 -0.90 -2.04
C ALA A 192 14.18 0.58 -1.74
N GLN A 193 15.45 0.90 -1.45
CA GLN A 193 15.87 2.28 -1.31
C GLN A 193 15.54 3.06 -2.58
N GLY A 194 15.00 4.27 -2.43
CA GLY A 194 14.63 5.11 -3.57
C GLY A 194 13.28 4.77 -4.20
N THR A 195 12.49 3.83 -3.66
CA THR A 195 11.11 3.53 -4.16
C THR A 195 10.23 4.79 -4.30
N PHE A 196 10.44 5.76 -3.41
CA PHE A 196 9.77 7.07 -3.44
C PHE A 196 10.65 8.22 -3.96
N ALA A 197 11.77 7.93 -4.64
CA ALA A 197 12.62 8.94 -5.28
C ALA A 197 11.92 9.56 -6.52
N PRO A 198 12.23 10.81 -6.90
CA PRO A 198 11.63 11.45 -8.07
C PRO A 198 11.78 10.59 -9.32
N ARG A 199 10.77 10.60 -10.20
CA ARG A 199 10.94 9.98 -11.52
C ARG A 199 12.01 10.77 -12.26
N LEU A 200 13.09 10.10 -12.63
CA LEU A 200 14.08 10.68 -13.54
C LEU A 200 13.46 10.66 -14.94
N VAL A 201 13.06 11.82 -15.43
CA VAL A 201 12.68 11.98 -16.83
C VAL A 201 13.95 12.35 -17.58
N THR A 202 14.55 11.38 -18.26
CA THR A 202 15.63 11.68 -19.20
C THR A 202 15.01 12.43 -20.36
N MET A 203 15.24 13.74 -20.46
CA MET A 203 14.94 14.47 -21.67
C MET A 203 15.96 14.03 -22.73
N GLU A 204 15.58 13.14 -23.64
CA GLU A 204 16.34 12.92 -24.85
C GLU A 204 16.42 14.26 -25.59
N THR A 205 17.60 14.87 -25.56
CA THR A 205 17.86 16.06 -26.36
C THR A 205 17.75 15.60 -27.82
N PRO A 206 16.88 16.19 -28.65
CA PRO A 206 16.74 15.78 -30.04
C PRO A 206 18.14 15.78 -30.66
N THR A 207 18.56 14.65 -31.23
CA THR A 207 19.82 14.57 -31.97
C THR A 207 19.78 15.69 -33.00
N GLU A 208 20.73 16.62 -32.89
CA GLU A 208 20.91 17.72 -33.81
C GLU A 208 20.82 17.16 -35.24
N VAL A 209 19.79 17.57 -35.98
CA VAL A 209 19.55 17.08 -37.33
C VAL A 209 20.81 17.35 -38.13
N GLN A 210 21.56 16.29 -38.48
CA GLN A 210 22.71 16.44 -39.37
C GLN A 210 22.24 17.17 -40.62
N PRO A 211 22.90 18.27 -41.03
CA PRO A 211 22.47 19.01 -42.20
C PRO A 211 22.46 18.07 -43.39
N ALA A 212 21.29 17.97 -44.04
CA ALA A 212 21.09 17.12 -45.21
C ALA A 212 22.20 17.40 -46.22
N LYS A 213 22.94 16.36 -46.64
CA LYS A 213 23.87 16.45 -47.76
C LYS A 213 23.09 16.96 -48.98
N VAL A 214 23.36 18.20 -49.38
CA VAL A 214 22.84 18.77 -50.61
C VAL A 214 23.26 17.85 -51.76
N PRO A 215 22.32 17.33 -52.58
CA PRO A 215 22.69 16.51 -53.72
C PRO A 215 23.47 17.36 -54.72
N ALA A 216 24.64 16.86 -55.13
CA ALA A 216 25.49 17.51 -56.11
C ALA A 216 24.69 17.82 -57.38
N LYS A 217 24.51 19.11 -57.66
CA LYS A 217 23.79 19.63 -58.81
C LYS A 217 24.56 19.26 -60.08
N ASN A 218 23.86 18.62 -61.01
CA ASN A 218 24.26 18.25 -62.37
C ASN A 218 25.32 19.17 -62.99
N ALA A 219 26.46 18.59 -63.37
CA ALA A 219 27.41 19.22 -64.28
C ALA A 219 26.75 19.37 -65.67
N PRO A 220 26.75 20.57 -66.28
CA PRO A 220 26.19 20.74 -67.61
C PRO A 220 27.14 20.17 -68.68
N ALA A 221 26.54 19.44 -69.62
CA ALA A 221 27.17 18.76 -70.73
C ALA A 221 27.86 19.71 -71.73
N ASP A 222 28.99 19.22 -72.22
CA ASP A 222 29.88 19.79 -73.22
C ASP A 222 29.14 20.15 -74.52
N LYS A 223 29.04 21.45 -74.85
CA LYS A 223 28.48 21.91 -76.13
C LYS A 223 29.61 22.17 -77.13
N LYS A 224 29.74 21.24 -78.09
CA LYS A 224 30.51 21.42 -79.33
C LYS A 224 30.09 22.71 -80.05
N ARG A 225 31.09 23.51 -80.40
CA ARG A 225 31.04 24.73 -81.24
C ARG A 225 30.67 24.36 -82.68
N PRO A 226 29.71 25.04 -83.35
CA PRO A 226 29.54 24.89 -84.79
C PRO A 226 30.53 25.78 -85.54
N ALA A 227 31.14 25.21 -86.57
CA ALA A 227 31.90 25.94 -87.58
C ALA A 227 30.99 26.23 -88.77
N ARG A 228 30.70 27.51 -89.02
CA ARG A 228 30.67 28.20 -90.32
C ARG A 228 30.23 29.64 -90.13
#